data_AF-A0A521M8K2-F1
#
_entry.id   AF-A0A521M8K2-F1
#
_cell.length_a   1.000
_cell.length_b   1.000
_cell.length_c   1.000
_cell.angle_alpha   90.00
_cell.angle_beta   90.00
_cell.angle_gamma   90.00
#
_symmetry.space_group_name_H-M   'P 1'
#
loop_
_entity.id
_entity.type
_entity.pdbx_description
1 polymer ?
#
loop_
_entity_poly.entity_id
_entity_poly.type
_entity_poly.pdbx_seq_one_letter_code
_entity_poly.pdbx_strand_id
1 'polypeptide(L)'
;MISARSCLAACAALSLSACGARDQLDPGAVSVKGVQPTLEQLNITSNSQAQIGLVNHLANEAGYNWKDLQAVDARWGQVFEAGVYEVGRQCDQYLDALFRFNREQRANRQGLTAIGAGAAAIMGLSGVASAAIAITAVAFGLATNLFDAGVNSVLFTIEPSALRNIVQKGREAYLDKLVKDKVEINTRPRMMIAVQGYLVQCSPAAIEANINNAASGAPSVASADPKIAQQAAGLSAPSLSTMTKAAAIVGGTVAPGAPLPDSALPAGAVKGETPVIPELQEAQRALGVPVDGRYGPVTRAAIREFQAGMFRRDPSTWPASEITGNLTSRAGRTLPALKPMPKVFMSPFERAFLGNDSGFLSANPLSDIDPRVLDSTLSFLGATPDQVTAASGLDARIALLRARITKLREDFKLPMDKGAILDAALYKAVWRDSPMNVHKTD
;
A
#
# COMPACT_ATOMS: atom_id res chain seq x y z
N MET A 1 4.35 -66.69 -2.71
CA MET A 1 3.30 -66.09 -3.55
C MET A 1 2.49 -65.13 -2.69
N ILE A 2 2.93 -63.87 -2.63
CA ILE A 2 2.29 -62.79 -1.88
C ILE A 2 1.86 -61.76 -2.93
N SER A 3 0.58 -61.42 -2.92
CA SER A 3 -0.16 -60.84 -4.05
C SER A 3 0.21 -59.38 -4.30
N ALA A 4 0.66 -59.09 -5.52
CA ALA A 4 1.00 -57.79 -6.07
C ALA A 4 -0.21 -56.85 -6.32
N ARG A 5 -1.39 -57.14 -5.72
CA ARG A 5 -2.61 -56.36 -5.94
C ARG A 5 -2.84 -55.23 -4.93
N SER A 6 -2.08 -55.16 -3.84
CA SER A 6 -2.30 -54.15 -2.80
C SER A 6 -1.47 -52.86 -2.94
N CYS A 7 -0.44 -52.83 -3.81
CA CYS A 7 0.35 -51.62 -4.04
C CYS A 7 -0.22 -50.67 -5.11
N LEU A 8 -1.11 -51.15 -5.99
CA LEU A 8 -1.65 -50.31 -7.09
C LEU A 8 -2.81 -49.40 -6.66
N ALA A 9 -3.48 -49.70 -5.54
CA ALA A 9 -4.57 -48.86 -5.04
C ALA A 9 -4.10 -47.65 -4.20
N ALA A 10 -2.88 -47.69 -3.65
CA ALA A 10 -2.33 -46.57 -2.86
C ALA A 10 -1.70 -45.46 -3.72
N CYS A 11 -1.26 -45.76 -4.96
CA CYS A 11 -0.72 -44.76 -5.89
C CYS A 11 -1.79 -44.02 -6.71
N ALA A 12 -3.01 -44.55 -6.81
CA ALA A 12 -4.10 -43.92 -7.57
C ALA A 12 -4.90 -42.86 -6.76
N ALA A 13 -4.77 -42.85 -5.43
CA ALA A 13 -5.44 -41.85 -4.57
C ALA A 13 -4.63 -40.56 -4.36
N LEU A 14 -3.33 -40.55 -4.73
CA LEU A 14 -2.45 -39.38 -4.60
C LEU A 14 -2.28 -38.57 -5.91
N SER A 15 -2.93 -39.00 -7.00
CA SER A 15 -2.79 -38.40 -8.34
C SER A 15 -4.02 -37.62 -8.82
N LEU A 16 -5.07 -37.48 -7.99
CA LEU A 16 -6.32 -36.77 -8.35
C LEU A 16 -6.61 -35.49 -7.55
N SER A 17 -5.71 -35.04 -6.66
CA SER A 17 -5.87 -33.78 -5.91
C SER A 17 -5.05 -32.59 -6.48
N ALA A 18 -4.36 -32.77 -7.61
CA ALA A 18 -3.47 -31.74 -8.18
C ALA A 18 -4.04 -31.02 -9.43
N CYS A 19 -5.32 -31.20 -9.76
CA CYS A 19 -5.97 -30.47 -10.86
C CYS A 19 -7.28 -29.83 -10.38
N GLY A 20 -7.20 -29.05 -9.31
CA GLY A 20 -8.15 -27.99 -8.98
C GLY A 20 -7.43 -26.65 -9.16
N ALA A 21 -7.16 -26.28 -10.41
CA ALA A 21 -6.58 -25.00 -10.76
C ALA A 21 -7.50 -23.89 -10.27
N ARG A 22 -7.14 -23.30 -9.13
CA ARG A 22 -7.59 -21.98 -8.73
C ARG A 22 -7.11 -21.00 -9.81
N ASP A 23 -8.03 -20.43 -10.56
CA ASP A 23 -7.91 -19.11 -11.19
C ASP A 23 -7.81 -18.03 -10.10
N GLN A 24 -6.79 -18.14 -9.25
CA GLN A 24 -6.41 -17.07 -8.33
C GLN A 24 -5.37 -16.26 -9.09
N LEU A 25 -5.86 -15.33 -9.90
CA LEU A 25 -5.08 -14.24 -10.48
C LEU A 25 -4.16 -13.70 -9.38
N ASP A 26 -2.86 -13.94 -9.55
CA ASP A 26 -1.82 -13.40 -8.71
C ASP A 26 -1.92 -11.86 -8.75
N PRO A 27 -2.26 -11.18 -7.64
CA PRO A 27 -2.48 -9.73 -7.63
C PRO A 27 -1.20 -8.93 -7.91
N GLY A 28 -0.04 -9.59 -8.07
CA GLY A 28 1.22 -9.00 -8.52
C GLY A 28 1.65 -9.34 -9.95
N ALA A 29 0.92 -10.19 -10.68
CA ALA A 29 1.30 -10.54 -12.05
C ALA A 29 0.90 -9.42 -13.01
N VAL A 30 1.88 -8.57 -13.35
CA VAL A 30 1.71 -7.59 -14.42
C VAL A 30 1.51 -8.35 -15.72
N SER A 31 0.34 -8.19 -16.34
CA SER A 31 0.05 -8.76 -17.65
C SER A 31 1.12 -8.35 -18.66
N VAL A 32 1.50 -9.26 -19.56
CA VAL A 32 2.40 -9.03 -20.71
C VAL A 32 1.93 -7.86 -21.62
N LYS A 33 0.74 -7.31 -21.36
CA LYS A 33 0.15 -6.15 -22.04
C LYS A 33 0.52 -4.77 -21.44
N GLY A 34 1.49 -4.69 -20.52
CA GLY A 34 1.98 -3.43 -19.97
C GLY A 34 1.24 -2.92 -18.74
N VAL A 35 1.78 -1.87 -18.12
CA VAL A 35 1.24 -1.24 -16.90
C VAL A 35 -0.17 -0.71 -17.20
N GLN A 36 -1.18 -1.25 -16.53
CA GLN A 36 -2.58 -0.83 -16.72
C GLN A 36 -2.79 0.60 -16.17
N PRO A 37 -3.64 1.43 -16.82
CA PRO A 37 -3.68 2.87 -16.60
C PRO A 37 -4.51 3.31 -15.37
N THR A 38 -5.06 2.40 -14.57
CA THR A 38 -5.95 2.77 -13.46
C THR A 38 -5.22 2.81 -12.13
N LEU A 39 -5.24 3.97 -11.46
CA LEU A 39 -4.70 4.19 -10.11
C LEU A 39 -5.21 3.17 -9.07
N GLU A 40 -6.39 2.60 -9.29
CA GLU A 40 -7.07 1.64 -8.42
C GLU A 40 -6.38 0.27 -8.32
N GLN A 41 -5.53 -0.09 -9.29
CA GLN A 41 -4.74 -1.34 -9.25
C GLN A 41 -3.30 -1.14 -8.74
N LEU A 42 -2.84 0.11 -8.64
CA LEU A 42 -1.69 0.42 -7.82
C LEU A 42 -2.19 0.25 -6.38
N ASN A 43 -1.76 -0.82 -5.70
CA ASN A 43 -2.06 -1.03 -4.29
C ASN A 43 -1.36 0.04 -3.44
N ILE A 44 -1.85 1.28 -3.51
CA ILE A 44 -1.21 2.48 -2.96
C ILE A 44 -1.02 2.32 -1.45
N THR A 45 -1.88 1.59 -0.76
CA THR A 45 -1.78 1.36 0.68
C THR A 45 -0.70 0.34 1.04
N SER A 46 -0.62 -0.82 0.37
CA SER A 46 0.49 -1.76 0.60
C SER A 46 1.82 -1.14 0.18
N ASN A 47 1.82 -0.41 -0.94
CA ASN A 47 3.00 0.26 -1.45
C ASN A 47 3.41 1.40 -0.51
N SER A 48 2.46 2.15 0.05
CA SER A 48 2.76 3.20 1.03
C SER A 48 3.32 2.63 2.33
N GLN A 49 2.77 1.52 2.84
CA GLN A 49 3.32 0.85 4.02
C GLN A 49 4.70 0.25 3.73
N ALA A 50 4.90 -0.38 2.58
CA ALA A 50 6.21 -0.89 2.15
C ALA A 50 7.22 0.26 1.97
N GLN A 51 6.81 1.41 1.43
CA GLN A 51 7.64 2.61 1.34
C GLN A 51 7.97 3.18 2.71
N ILE A 52 7.02 3.21 3.64
CA ILE A 52 7.28 3.65 5.02
C ILE A 52 8.26 2.69 5.69
N GLY A 53 8.07 1.38 5.53
CA GLY A 53 8.99 0.36 6.04
C GLY A 53 10.40 0.51 5.48
N LEU A 54 10.53 0.68 4.17
CA LEU A 54 11.81 0.90 3.49
C LEU A 54 12.47 2.20 3.98
N VAL A 55 11.74 3.31 3.99
CA VAL A 55 12.25 4.61 4.46
C VAL A 55 12.70 4.53 5.92
N ASN A 56 11.92 3.86 6.77
CA ASN A 56 12.29 3.63 8.16
C ASN A 56 13.58 2.80 8.26
N HIS A 57 13.70 1.70 7.50
CA HIS A 57 14.91 0.89 7.49
C HIS A 57 16.14 1.70 7.04
N LEU A 58 16.06 2.39 5.90
CA LEU A 58 17.17 3.21 5.39
C LEU A 58 17.53 4.36 6.32
N ALA A 59 16.54 5.00 6.97
CA ALA A 59 16.81 6.03 7.96
C ALA A 59 17.55 5.46 9.16
N ASN A 60 17.15 4.29 9.67
CA ASN A 60 17.80 3.65 10.80
C ASN A 60 19.24 3.22 10.46
N GLU A 61 19.49 2.68 9.26
CA GLU A 61 20.85 2.37 8.76
C GLU A 61 21.72 3.62 8.67
N ALA A 62 21.13 4.77 8.31
CA ALA A 62 21.80 6.07 8.33
C ALA A 62 21.96 6.65 9.76
N GLY A 63 21.50 5.96 10.81
CA GLY A 63 21.58 6.41 12.20
C GLY A 63 20.50 7.40 12.62
N TYR A 64 19.39 7.48 11.88
CA TYR A 64 18.29 8.42 12.11
C TYR A 64 16.96 7.71 12.37
N ASN A 65 16.12 8.31 13.21
CA ASN A 65 14.70 7.98 13.24
C ASN A 65 13.99 8.79 12.15
N TRP A 66 13.30 8.12 11.23
CA TRP A 66 12.64 8.78 10.09
C TRP A 66 11.59 9.82 10.53
N LYS A 67 11.02 9.70 11.73
CA LYS A 67 10.06 10.67 12.29
C LYS A 67 10.70 12.01 12.65
N ASP A 68 12.01 12.03 12.85
CA ASP A 68 12.78 13.22 13.21
C ASP A 68 13.33 13.95 11.97
N LEU A 69 13.16 13.37 10.78
CA LEU A 69 13.55 13.97 9.51
C LEU A 69 12.46 14.94 9.06
N GLN A 70 12.84 16.19 8.82
CA GLN A 70 11.91 17.18 8.30
C GLN A 70 11.59 16.92 6.82
N ALA A 71 10.52 17.54 6.32
CA ALA A 71 10.10 17.40 4.92
C ALA A 71 11.20 17.82 3.94
N VAL A 72 11.95 18.86 4.29
CA VAL A 72 13.16 19.32 3.60
C VAL A 72 14.31 19.27 4.61
N ASP A 73 15.26 18.38 4.40
CA ASP A 73 16.36 18.10 5.31
C ASP A 73 17.57 17.55 4.55
N ALA A 74 18.77 18.09 4.80
CA ALA A 74 20.00 17.61 4.17
C ALA A 74 20.33 16.15 4.55
N ARG A 75 19.84 15.68 5.70
CA ARG A 75 20.02 14.29 6.18
C ARG A 75 19.38 13.26 5.24
N TRP A 76 18.43 13.64 4.39
CA TRP A 76 17.91 12.74 3.34
C TRP A 76 19.00 12.27 2.37
N GLY A 77 20.10 13.01 2.21
CA GLY A 77 21.25 12.58 1.43
C GLY A 77 21.96 11.38 2.06
N GLN A 78 22.07 11.35 3.39
CA GLN A 78 22.67 10.22 4.12
C GLN A 78 21.74 8.99 4.11
N VAL A 79 20.43 9.20 4.14
CA VAL A 79 19.44 8.12 3.93
C VAL A 79 19.55 7.54 2.51
N PHE A 80 19.79 8.39 1.51
CA PHE A 80 20.07 7.94 0.14
C PHE A 80 21.37 7.11 0.07
N GLU A 81 22.44 7.54 0.75
CA GLU A 81 23.70 6.77 0.82
C GLU A 81 23.49 5.37 1.43
N ALA A 82 22.72 5.27 2.52
CA ALA A 82 22.31 3.98 3.08
C ALA A 82 21.52 3.14 2.06
N GLY A 83 20.63 3.77 1.29
CA GLY A 83 19.91 3.14 0.18
C GLY A 83 20.82 2.62 -0.93
N VAL A 84 21.83 3.39 -1.33
CA VAL A 84 22.85 2.99 -2.33
C VAL A 84 23.63 1.77 -1.85
N TYR A 85 24.02 1.75 -0.57
CA TYR A 85 24.72 0.61 0.03
C TYR A 85 23.85 -0.66 0.03
N GLU A 86 22.61 -0.55 0.51
CA GLU A 86 21.70 -1.69 0.63
C GLU A 86 21.28 -2.24 -0.74
N VAL A 87 20.90 -1.35 -1.69
CA VAL A 87 20.63 -1.75 -3.07
C VAL A 87 21.86 -2.38 -3.71
N GLY A 88 23.05 -1.88 -3.42
CA GLY A 88 24.29 -2.43 -3.93
C GLY A 88 24.53 -3.86 -3.49
N ARG A 89 24.41 -4.12 -2.19
CA ARG A 89 24.52 -5.46 -1.61
C ARG A 89 23.51 -6.44 -2.22
N GLN A 90 22.26 -6.00 -2.38
CA GLN A 90 21.19 -6.80 -2.98
C GLN A 90 21.48 -7.10 -4.46
N CYS A 91 21.94 -6.10 -5.21
CA CYS A 91 22.31 -6.22 -6.61
C CYS A 91 23.41 -7.27 -6.83
N ASP A 92 24.44 -7.28 -5.98
CA ASP A 92 25.53 -8.25 -6.08
C ASP A 92 25.04 -9.68 -5.79
N GLN A 93 24.18 -9.85 -4.76
CA GLN A 93 23.56 -11.14 -4.46
C GLN A 93 22.68 -11.65 -5.61
N TYR A 94 21.98 -10.74 -6.29
CA TYR A 94 21.18 -11.06 -7.46
C TYR A 94 22.02 -11.52 -8.65
N LEU A 95 23.11 -10.81 -8.95
CA LEU A 95 24.03 -11.20 -10.02
C LEU A 95 24.67 -12.56 -9.72
N ASP A 96 25.04 -12.83 -8.47
CA ASP A 96 25.55 -14.15 -8.05
C ASP A 96 24.55 -15.28 -8.27
N ALA A 97 23.28 -15.06 -7.92
CA ALA A 97 22.21 -16.02 -8.15
C ALA A 97 22.02 -16.28 -9.65
N LEU A 98 22.04 -15.22 -10.46
CA LEU A 98 21.93 -15.30 -11.92
C LEU A 98 23.08 -16.14 -12.51
N PHE A 99 24.30 -16.00 -11.99
CA PHE A 99 25.46 -16.79 -12.46
C PHE A 99 25.40 -18.25 -12.07
N ARG A 100 24.96 -18.56 -10.84
CA ARG A 100 24.76 -19.95 -10.40
C ARG A 100 23.74 -20.65 -11.30
N PHE A 101 22.62 -20.00 -11.54
CA PHE A 101 21.56 -20.50 -12.42
C PHE A 101 22.05 -20.73 -13.86
N ASN A 102 22.82 -19.80 -14.43
CA ASN A 102 23.40 -19.95 -15.77
C ASN A 102 24.35 -21.17 -15.85
N ARG A 103 25.19 -21.36 -14.83
CA ARG A 103 26.11 -22.50 -14.75
C ARG A 103 25.37 -23.83 -14.62
N GLU A 104 24.32 -23.88 -13.82
CA GLU A 104 23.45 -25.07 -13.67
C GLU A 104 22.72 -25.40 -14.97
N GLN A 105 22.18 -24.42 -15.68
CA GLN A 105 21.57 -24.66 -17.00
C GLN A 105 22.56 -25.27 -17.99
N ARG A 106 23.81 -24.79 -18.04
CA ARG A 106 24.83 -25.33 -18.95
C ARG A 106 25.23 -26.75 -18.57
N ALA A 107 25.31 -27.05 -17.27
CA ALA A 107 25.61 -28.39 -16.76
C ALA A 107 24.47 -29.39 -17.07
N ASN A 108 23.21 -28.94 -17.04
CA ASN A 108 22.04 -29.80 -17.20
C ASN A 108 21.47 -29.89 -18.64
N ARG A 109 22.21 -29.45 -19.67
CA ARG A 109 21.77 -29.49 -21.08
C ARG A 109 21.51 -30.89 -21.67
N GLN A 110 21.71 -31.99 -20.93
CA GLN A 110 21.38 -33.35 -21.39
C GLN A 110 19.98 -33.85 -20.98
N GLY A 111 19.19 -33.07 -20.24
CA GLY A 111 17.80 -33.46 -20.00
C GLY A 111 17.02 -32.36 -19.30
N LEU A 112 16.13 -31.69 -20.05
CA LEU A 112 14.75 -31.33 -19.64
C LEU A 112 14.17 -30.25 -20.56
N THR A 113 13.12 -30.63 -21.28
CA THR A 113 12.23 -29.81 -22.11
C THR A 113 11.15 -29.10 -21.27
N ALA A 114 11.43 -28.74 -20.03
CA ALA A 114 10.41 -28.24 -19.10
C ALA A 114 10.97 -27.26 -18.07
N ILE A 115 11.38 -26.06 -18.47
CA ILE A 115 11.54 -24.94 -17.53
C ILE A 115 11.02 -23.66 -18.18
N GLY A 116 9.71 -23.44 -18.04
CA GLY A 116 9.01 -22.20 -18.39
C GLY A 116 8.69 -21.32 -17.18
N ALA A 117 9.50 -21.36 -16.12
CA ALA A 117 9.30 -20.58 -14.90
C ALA A 117 10.62 -19.92 -14.45
N GLY A 118 11.02 -18.86 -15.17
CA GLY A 118 12.34 -18.22 -15.07
C GLY A 118 12.60 -17.40 -13.81
N ALA A 119 11.58 -16.93 -13.07
CA ALA A 119 11.81 -16.21 -11.82
C ALA A 119 11.42 -17.01 -10.57
N ALA A 120 10.30 -17.74 -10.58
CA ALA A 120 9.84 -18.49 -9.41
C ALA A 120 10.82 -19.62 -8.98
N ALA A 121 11.53 -20.23 -9.93
CA ALA A 121 12.56 -21.22 -9.64
C ALA A 121 13.81 -20.58 -8.99
N ILE A 122 14.21 -19.39 -9.45
CA ILE A 122 15.31 -18.61 -8.84
C ILE A 122 14.91 -18.14 -7.42
N MET A 123 13.64 -17.80 -7.23
CA MET A 123 13.07 -17.42 -5.92
C MET A 123 12.98 -18.62 -4.94
N GLY A 124 12.70 -19.83 -5.45
CA GLY A 124 12.62 -21.06 -4.64
C GLY A 124 13.97 -21.68 -4.28
N LEU A 125 15.01 -21.50 -5.12
CA LEU A 125 16.33 -22.13 -4.92
C LEU A 125 17.33 -21.25 -4.15
N SER A 126 17.17 -19.93 -4.13
CA SER A 126 18.13 -18.99 -3.51
C SER A 126 17.80 -18.56 -2.07
N GLY A 127 16.62 -18.92 -1.56
CA GLY A 127 16.21 -18.85 -0.15
C GLY A 127 16.09 -17.47 0.51
N VAL A 128 16.79 -16.43 0.04
CA VAL A 128 16.87 -15.14 0.76
C VAL A 128 17.05 -13.89 -0.14
N ALA A 129 17.70 -14.00 -1.32
CA ALA A 129 18.14 -12.81 -2.07
C ALA A 129 17.06 -12.11 -2.92
N SER A 130 16.15 -12.85 -3.54
CA SER A 130 15.11 -12.28 -4.42
C SER A 130 13.97 -11.62 -3.66
N ALA A 131 13.69 -12.06 -2.43
CA ALA A 131 12.67 -11.45 -1.58
C ALA A 131 13.03 -10.01 -1.22
N ALA A 132 14.31 -9.71 -0.98
CA ALA A 132 14.76 -8.36 -0.63
C ALA A 132 14.63 -7.37 -1.80
N ILE A 133 15.00 -7.78 -3.02
CA ILE A 133 14.79 -6.95 -4.22
C ILE A 133 13.31 -6.86 -4.55
N ALA A 134 12.53 -7.93 -4.38
CA ALA A 134 11.08 -7.87 -4.55
C ALA A 134 10.44 -6.92 -3.54
N ILE A 135 10.88 -6.90 -2.28
CA ILE A 135 10.40 -5.96 -1.25
C ILE A 135 10.77 -4.52 -1.64
N THR A 136 12.00 -4.29 -2.09
CA THR A 136 12.45 -2.97 -2.55
C THR A 136 11.72 -2.54 -3.83
N ALA A 137 11.50 -3.45 -4.77
CA ALA A 137 10.78 -3.21 -6.02
C ALA A 137 9.29 -2.94 -5.77
N VAL A 138 8.65 -3.71 -4.88
CA VAL A 138 7.28 -3.49 -4.40
C VAL A 138 7.19 -2.14 -3.68
N ALA A 139 8.17 -1.79 -2.85
CA ALA A 139 8.22 -0.47 -2.22
C ALA A 139 8.34 0.65 -3.27
N PHE A 140 9.04 0.44 -4.38
CA PHE A 140 9.10 1.40 -5.48
C PHE A 140 7.95 1.29 -6.50
N GLY A 141 6.99 0.36 -6.32
CA GLY A 141 5.94 0.09 -7.28
C GLY A 141 6.46 -0.37 -8.66
N LEU A 142 7.68 -0.92 -8.70
CA LEU A 142 8.26 -1.51 -9.91
C LEU A 142 7.57 -2.86 -10.16
N ALA A 143 7.15 -3.09 -11.39
CA ALA A 143 6.60 -4.37 -11.80
C ALA A 143 7.61 -5.50 -11.51
N THR A 144 7.17 -6.60 -10.90
CA THR A 144 7.96 -7.84 -10.74
C THR A 144 8.55 -8.30 -12.07
N ASN A 145 7.83 -8.09 -13.17
CA ASN A 145 8.27 -8.35 -14.54
C ASN A 145 9.56 -7.61 -14.94
N LEU A 146 9.93 -6.50 -14.29
CA LEU A 146 11.18 -5.80 -14.59
C LEU A 146 12.42 -6.66 -14.25
N PHE A 147 12.24 -7.64 -13.36
CA PHE A 147 13.25 -8.60 -12.94
C PHE A 147 12.98 -10.02 -13.46
N ASP A 148 11.96 -10.22 -14.30
CA ASP A 148 11.76 -11.47 -15.01
C ASP A 148 12.81 -11.60 -16.13
N ALA A 149 13.91 -12.29 -15.83
CA ALA A 149 14.86 -12.70 -16.85
C ALA A 149 14.28 -13.90 -17.60
N GLY A 150 13.72 -13.66 -18.79
CA GLY A 150 13.22 -14.73 -19.66
C GLY A 150 14.32 -15.72 -20.03
N VAL A 151 14.01 -17.02 -20.05
CA VAL A 151 14.97 -18.14 -20.25
C VAL A 151 15.73 -18.07 -21.59
N ASN A 152 15.28 -17.26 -22.55
CA ASN A 152 15.93 -17.03 -23.84
C ASN A 152 16.68 -15.68 -23.94
N SER A 153 16.91 -15.00 -22.81
CA SER A 153 17.59 -13.70 -22.79
C SER A 153 19.09 -13.82 -23.13
N VAL A 154 19.59 -12.81 -23.86
CA VAL A 154 21.02 -12.57 -24.15
C VAL A 154 21.88 -12.63 -22.88
N LEU A 155 21.32 -12.28 -21.71
CA LEU A 155 22.00 -12.31 -20.41
C LEU A 155 22.62 -13.68 -20.08
N PHE A 156 22.03 -14.79 -20.54
CA PHE A 156 22.54 -16.13 -20.24
C PHE A 156 23.71 -16.56 -21.13
N THR A 157 24.00 -15.80 -22.18
CA THR A 157 25.12 -16.08 -23.10
C THR A 157 26.41 -15.35 -22.72
N ILE A 158 26.33 -14.33 -21.85
CA ILE A 158 27.45 -13.47 -21.53
C ILE A 158 28.27 -14.03 -20.36
N GLU A 159 29.56 -13.72 -20.36
CA GLU A 159 30.45 -14.07 -19.27
C GLU A 159 30.09 -13.29 -17.98
N PRO A 160 30.04 -13.95 -16.81
CA PRO A 160 29.70 -13.30 -15.54
C PRO A 160 30.50 -12.02 -15.20
N SER A 161 31.79 -12.02 -15.56
CA SER A 161 32.69 -10.89 -15.37
C SER A 161 32.24 -9.65 -16.16
N ALA A 162 31.83 -9.83 -17.42
CA ALA A 162 31.33 -8.76 -18.26
C ALA A 162 29.99 -8.20 -17.74
N LEU A 163 29.10 -9.06 -17.24
CA LEU A 163 27.83 -8.63 -16.64
C LEU A 163 28.04 -7.78 -15.39
N ARG A 164 28.89 -8.23 -14.45
CA ARG A 164 29.22 -7.44 -13.25
C ARG A 164 29.82 -6.08 -13.61
N ASN A 165 30.74 -6.06 -14.58
CA ASN A 165 31.39 -4.83 -15.03
C ASN A 165 30.38 -3.83 -15.63
N ILE A 166 29.43 -4.29 -16.45
CA ILE A 166 28.38 -3.42 -17.03
C ILE A 166 27.50 -2.82 -15.93
N VAL A 167 27.05 -3.64 -14.97
CA VAL A 167 26.22 -3.17 -13.86
C VAL A 167 26.97 -2.18 -12.98
N GLN A 168 28.22 -2.48 -12.64
CA GLN A 168 29.07 -1.60 -11.86
C GLN A 168 29.25 -0.25 -12.54
N LYS A 169 29.63 -0.25 -13.83
CA LYS A 169 29.76 0.98 -14.61
C LYS A 169 28.45 1.75 -14.73
N GLY A 170 27.31 1.06 -14.86
CA GLY A 170 26.00 1.72 -14.88
C GLY A 170 25.66 2.41 -13.56
N ARG A 171 25.94 1.75 -12.44
CA ARG A 171 25.77 2.32 -11.09
C ARG A 171 26.69 3.51 -10.84
N GLU A 172 27.97 3.40 -11.19
CA GLU A 172 28.96 4.48 -11.08
C GLU A 172 28.58 5.68 -11.95
N ALA A 173 28.29 5.44 -13.24
CA ALA A 173 27.88 6.49 -14.16
C ALA A 173 26.57 7.17 -13.75
N TYR A 174 25.65 6.46 -13.10
CA TYR A 174 24.45 7.04 -12.52
C TYR A 174 24.76 7.98 -11.35
N LEU A 175 25.62 7.56 -10.41
CA LEU A 175 26.03 8.41 -9.28
C LEU A 175 26.81 9.63 -9.75
N ASP A 176 27.75 9.45 -10.68
CA ASP A 176 28.51 10.56 -11.30
C ASP A 176 27.59 11.56 -11.96
N LYS A 177 26.52 11.08 -12.61
CA LYS A 177 25.51 11.95 -13.21
C LYS A 177 24.78 12.79 -12.15
N LEU A 178 24.39 12.20 -11.01
CA LEU A 178 23.76 12.95 -9.92
C LEU A 178 24.67 14.05 -9.38
N VAL A 179 25.96 13.74 -9.20
CA VAL A 179 26.97 14.71 -8.74
C VAL A 179 27.16 15.84 -9.75
N LYS A 180 27.33 15.49 -11.04
CA LYS A 180 27.53 16.45 -12.13
C LYS A 180 26.33 17.37 -12.33
N ASP A 181 25.13 16.81 -12.27
CA ASP A 181 23.88 17.55 -12.42
C ASP A 181 23.50 18.30 -11.12
N LYS A 182 24.35 18.25 -10.08
CA LYS A 182 24.19 18.89 -8.76
C LYS A 182 22.83 18.60 -8.14
N VAL A 183 22.40 17.34 -8.22
CA VAL A 183 21.08 16.94 -7.72
C VAL A 183 21.10 16.91 -6.20
N GLU A 184 20.38 17.83 -5.57
CA GLU A 184 20.19 17.83 -4.13
C GLU A 184 19.17 16.76 -3.70
N ILE A 185 19.57 15.85 -2.81
CA ILE A 185 18.70 14.81 -2.26
C ILE A 185 18.32 15.21 -0.83
N ASN A 186 17.46 16.22 -0.72
CA ASN A 186 17.09 16.85 0.56
C ASN A 186 15.63 16.63 0.95
N THR A 187 14.91 15.73 0.28
CA THR A 187 13.51 15.41 0.61
C THR A 187 13.27 13.92 0.45
N ARG A 188 12.29 13.38 1.18
CA ARG A 188 11.88 11.97 1.06
C ARG A 188 11.58 11.56 -0.40
N PRO A 189 10.79 12.31 -1.20
CA PRO A 189 10.53 11.92 -2.57
C PRO A 189 11.78 11.90 -3.45
N ARG A 190 12.67 12.89 -3.31
CA ARG A 190 13.94 12.93 -4.06
C ARG A 190 14.84 11.75 -3.71
N MET A 191 14.93 11.41 -2.42
CA MET A 191 15.66 10.22 -1.97
C MET A 191 15.09 8.96 -2.62
N MET A 192 13.77 8.76 -2.54
CA MET A 192 13.13 7.57 -3.09
C MET A 192 13.35 7.43 -4.60
N ILE A 193 13.17 8.50 -5.37
CA ILE A 193 13.38 8.43 -6.82
C ILE A 193 14.87 8.19 -7.14
N ALA A 194 15.78 8.77 -6.36
CA ALA A 194 17.21 8.59 -6.57
C ALA A 194 17.64 7.14 -6.31
N VAL A 195 17.16 6.52 -5.22
CA VAL A 195 17.39 5.09 -4.91
C VAL A 195 16.77 4.21 -5.99
N GLN A 196 15.56 4.53 -6.46
CA GLN A 196 14.90 3.79 -7.54
C GLN A 196 15.73 3.79 -8.83
N GLY A 197 16.22 4.96 -9.25
CA GLY A 197 17.05 5.07 -10.46
C GLY A 197 18.38 4.32 -10.34
N TYR A 198 18.94 4.23 -9.12
CA TYR A 198 20.12 3.41 -8.83
C TYR A 198 19.83 1.91 -8.94
N LEU A 199 18.71 1.46 -8.35
CA LEU A 199 18.27 0.06 -8.41
C LEU A 199 18.03 -0.42 -9.84
N VAL A 200 17.46 0.42 -10.71
CA VAL A 200 17.15 0.04 -12.10
C VAL A 200 18.43 -0.31 -12.89
N GLN A 201 19.60 0.21 -12.51
CA GLN A 201 20.88 -0.17 -13.15
C GLN A 201 21.20 -1.67 -13.00
N CYS A 202 20.59 -2.33 -12.01
CA CYS A 202 20.74 -3.76 -11.76
C CYS A 202 19.64 -4.61 -12.43
N SER A 203 18.68 -4.00 -13.12
CA SER A 203 17.59 -4.73 -13.76
C SER A 203 18.04 -5.44 -15.04
N PRO A 204 17.51 -6.64 -15.34
CA PRO A 204 17.71 -7.32 -16.62
C PRO A 204 17.55 -6.41 -17.84
N ALA A 205 16.48 -5.62 -17.88
CA ALA A 205 16.19 -4.71 -18.99
C ALA A 205 17.29 -3.66 -19.21
N ALA A 206 17.78 -3.04 -18.13
CA ALA A 206 18.87 -2.07 -18.22
C ALA A 206 20.19 -2.74 -18.66
N ILE A 207 20.47 -3.94 -18.14
CA ILE A 207 21.69 -4.67 -18.50
C ILE A 207 21.65 -5.06 -19.98
N GLU A 208 20.55 -5.64 -20.46
CA GLU A 208 20.34 -6.01 -21.87
C GLU A 208 20.43 -4.80 -22.80
N ALA A 209 19.81 -3.68 -22.45
CA ALA A 209 19.89 -2.45 -23.21
C ALA A 209 21.35 -1.98 -23.34
N ASN A 210 22.11 -1.99 -22.23
CA ASN A 210 23.51 -1.58 -22.25
C ASN A 210 24.43 -2.52 -23.04
N ILE A 211 24.15 -3.82 -23.02
CA ILE A 211 24.85 -4.81 -23.85
C ILE A 211 24.56 -4.56 -25.33
N ASN A 212 23.28 -4.46 -25.70
CA ASN A 212 22.86 -4.26 -27.10
C ASN A 212 23.40 -2.93 -27.64
N ASN A 213 23.41 -1.89 -26.82
CA ASN A 213 23.98 -0.60 -27.18
C ASN A 213 25.50 -0.70 -27.37
N ALA A 214 26.22 -1.40 -26.48
CA ALA A 214 27.65 -1.63 -26.63
C ALA A 214 27.98 -2.40 -27.91
N ALA A 215 27.18 -3.41 -28.27
CA ALA A 215 27.36 -4.21 -29.48
C ALA A 215 27.05 -3.44 -30.77
N SER A 216 26.10 -2.50 -30.72
CA SER A 216 25.67 -1.69 -31.88
C SER A 216 26.38 -0.35 -32.01
N GLY A 217 27.29 -0.01 -31.08
CA GLY A 217 27.96 1.30 -31.03
C GLY A 217 27.05 2.44 -30.55
N ALA A 218 25.86 2.14 -30.06
CA ALA A 218 24.96 3.11 -29.44
C ALA A 218 25.41 3.46 -28.01
N PRO A 219 24.88 4.54 -27.39
CA PRO A 219 25.25 4.94 -26.03
C PRO A 219 25.05 3.82 -25.00
N SER A 220 26.15 3.41 -24.37
CA SER A 220 26.19 2.37 -23.34
C SER A 220 27.00 2.84 -22.14
N VAL A 221 26.64 2.35 -20.94
CA VAL A 221 27.44 2.54 -19.72
C VAL A 221 28.84 1.94 -19.83
N ALA A 222 29.08 1.05 -20.79
CA ALA A 222 30.40 0.51 -21.08
C ALA A 222 31.30 1.43 -21.93
N SER A 223 30.78 2.55 -22.44
CA SER A 223 31.54 3.51 -23.26
C SER A 223 32.78 4.05 -22.55
N ALA A 224 33.86 4.28 -23.30
CA ALA A 224 35.06 4.94 -22.80
C ALA A 224 34.86 6.44 -22.58
N ASP A 225 33.85 7.05 -23.22
CA ASP A 225 33.49 8.46 -22.99
C ASP A 225 32.57 8.57 -21.77
N PRO A 226 33.00 9.25 -20.68
CA PRO A 226 32.20 9.42 -19.47
C PRO A 226 30.85 10.09 -19.72
N LYS A 227 30.74 11.00 -20.70
CA LYS A 227 29.48 11.68 -21.02
C LYS A 227 28.46 10.71 -21.62
N ILE A 228 28.92 9.83 -22.51
CA ILE A 228 28.08 8.82 -23.14
C ILE A 228 27.63 7.78 -22.09
N ALA A 229 28.54 7.36 -21.21
CA ALA A 229 28.22 6.43 -20.13
C ALA A 229 27.17 7.01 -19.16
N GLN A 230 27.35 8.27 -18.73
CA GLN A 230 26.37 8.98 -17.89
C GLN A 230 25.01 9.12 -18.57
N GLN A 231 24.99 9.44 -19.87
CA GLN A 231 23.74 9.54 -20.62
C GLN A 231 23.03 8.19 -20.71
N ALA A 232 23.75 7.11 -20.99
CA ALA A 232 23.21 5.76 -21.03
C ALA A 232 22.64 5.30 -19.67
N ALA A 233 23.34 5.59 -18.57
CA ALA A 233 22.85 5.33 -17.22
C ALA A 233 21.57 6.11 -16.91
N GLY A 234 21.51 7.39 -17.32
CA GLY A 234 20.32 8.22 -17.18
C GLY A 234 19.13 7.73 -18.00
N LEU A 235 19.36 7.27 -19.24
CA LEU A 235 18.32 6.68 -20.09
C LEU A 235 17.80 5.34 -19.51
N SER A 236 18.69 4.59 -18.86
CA SER A 236 18.34 3.36 -18.14
C SER A 236 17.55 3.63 -16.86
N ALA A 237 17.49 4.88 -16.37
CA ALA A 237 16.72 5.30 -15.20
C ALA A 237 15.68 6.38 -15.57
N PRO A 238 14.56 6.03 -16.23
CA PRO A 238 13.56 7.01 -16.71
C PRO A 238 13.01 7.91 -15.60
N SER A 239 12.96 7.41 -14.37
CA SER A 239 12.53 8.16 -13.18
C SER A 239 13.39 9.40 -12.89
N LEU A 240 14.66 9.41 -13.29
CA LEU A 240 15.57 10.56 -13.13
C LEU A 240 15.21 11.73 -14.05
N SER A 241 14.73 11.45 -15.26
CA SER A 241 14.22 12.48 -16.18
C SER A 241 12.97 13.19 -15.63
N THR A 242 12.21 12.47 -14.80
CA THR A 242 11.06 13.01 -14.08
C THR A 242 11.50 13.91 -12.92
N MET A 243 12.58 13.57 -12.20
CA MET A 243 13.16 14.43 -11.16
C MET A 243 13.73 15.75 -11.71
N THR A 244 14.45 15.71 -12.83
CA THR A 244 15.03 16.93 -13.42
C THR A 244 13.96 17.87 -13.95
N LYS A 245 12.88 17.33 -14.56
CA LYS A 245 11.72 18.12 -14.97
C LYS A 245 10.91 18.63 -13.77
N ALA A 246 10.68 17.82 -12.74
CA ALA A 246 9.99 18.24 -11.53
C ALA A 246 10.77 19.33 -10.76
N ALA A 247 12.10 19.21 -10.69
CA ALA A 247 12.97 20.25 -10.12
C ALA A 247 12.95 21.54 -10.96
N ALA A 248 12.77 21.47 -12.28
CA ALA A 248 12.58 22.66 -13.12
C ALA A 248 11.19 23.31 -12.92
N ILE A 249 10.15 22.52 -12.63
CA ILE A 249 8.79 23.00 -12.30
C ILE A 249 8.76 23.65 -10.90
N VAL A 250 9.52 23.11 -9.95
CA VAL A 250 9.56 23.59 -8.55
C VAL A 250 10.65 24.64 -8.30
N GLY A 251 11.72 24.64 -9.10
CA GLY A 251 12.87 25.55 -8.99
C GLY A 251 12.72 26.86 -9.78
N GLY A 252 11.71 26.97 -10.64
CA GLY A 252 11.18 28.28 -10.96
C GLY A 252 10.62 28.86 -9.66
N THR A 253 11.06 30.05 -9.26
CA THR A 253 10.42 30.80 -8.19
C THR A 253 8.96 30.98 -8.56
N VAL A 254 8.11 30.05 -8.09
CA VAL A 254 6.68 30.26 -8.04
C VAL A 254 6.53 31.42 -7.06
N ALA A 255 6.41 32.64 -7.61
CA ALA A 255 5.83 33.75 -6.88
C ALA A 255 4.62 33.16 -6.15
N PRO A 256 4.50 33.33 -4.81
CA PRO A 256 3.49 32.66 -4.01
C PRO A 256 2.20 32.71 -4.79
N GLY A 257 1.73 31.52 -5.20
CA GLY A 257 0.59 31.42 -6.10
C GLY A 257 -0.47 32.33 -5.53
N ALA A 258 -0.99 33.24 -6.36
CA ALA A 258 -2.01 34.20 -5.95
C ALA A 258 -2.97 33.46 -5.01
N PRO A 259 -3.21 33.96 -3.78
CA PRO A 259 -4.01 33.24 -2.81
C PRO A 259 -5.24 32.71 -3.54
N LEU A 260 -5.48 31.39 -3.40
CA LEU A 260 -6.67 30.75 -3.97
C LEU A 260 -7.83 31.72 -3.69
N PRO A 261 -8.57 32.16 -4.71
CA PRO A 261 -9.66 33.10 -4.47
C PRO A 261 -10.52 32.50 -3.36
N ASP A 262 -10.83 33.27 -2.32
CA ASP A 262 -11.54 32.82 -1.11
C ASP A 262 -12.86 32.09 -1.44
N SER A 263 -13.33 32.18 -2.68
CA SER A 263 -14.45 31.45 -3.27
C SER A 263 -14.23 29.93 -3.49
N ALA A 264 -13.02 29.39 -3.35
CA ALA A 264 -12.74 27.95 -3.53
C ALA A 264 -12.82 27.14 -2.23
N LEU A 265 -12.76 27.80 -1.06
CA LEU A 265 -12.87 27.13 0.23
C LEU A 265 -14.34 26.88 0.60
N PRO A 266 -14.70 25.67 1.05
CA PRO A 266 -16.06 25.40 1.51
C PRO A 266 -16.47 26.34 2.64
N ALA A 267 -17.70 26.84 2.59
CA ALA A 267 -18.21 27.71 3.64
C ALA A 267 -18.15 26.99 5.01
N GLY A 268 -17.59 27.68 6.01
CA GLY A 268 -17.40 27.16 7.36
C GLY A 268 -16.19 26.25 7.54
N ALA A 269 -15.28 26.14 6.55
CA ALA A 269 -14.02 25.41 6.69
C ALA A 269 -13.12 26.05 7.74
N VAL A 270 -12.43 25.23 8.53
CA VAL A 270 -11.37 25.66 9.45
C VAL A 270 -10.00 25.22 8.94
N LYS A 271 -8.94 25.82 9.49
CA LYS A 271 -7.55 25.53 9.09
C LYS A 271 -7.24 24.03 9.20
N GLY A 272 -6.74 23.44 8.11
CA GLY A 272 -6.33 22.04 8.05
C GLY A 272 -7.40 21.05 7.60
N GLU A 273 -8.62 21.52 7.32
CA GLU A 273 -9.67 20.69 6.69
C GLU A 273 -9.48 20.55 5.19
N THR A 274 -10.07 19.49 4.65
CA THR A 274 -10.13 19.23 3.21
C THR A 274 -10.55 20.51 2.45
N PRO A 275 -9.66 21.05 1.58
CA PRO A 275 -9.83 22.40 1.05
C PRO A 275 -10.70 22.46 -0.21
N VAL A 276 -11.17 21.33 -0.74
CA VAL A 276 -11.90 21.27 -2.02
C VAL A 276 -13.33 20.76 -1.85
N ILE A 277 -14.28 21.47 -2.47
CA ILE A 277 -15.73 21.20 -2.41
C ILE A 277 -16.09 19.76 -2.83
N PRO A 278 -15.54 19.17 -3.90
CA PRO A 278 -15.91 17.81 -4.32
C PRO A 278 -15.63 16.75 -3.25
N GLU A 279 -14.49 16.83 -2.56
CA GLU A 279 -14.13 15.87 -1.52
C GLU A 279 -15.03 16.02 -0.28
N LEU A 280 -15.44 17.25 0.05
CA LEU A 280 -16.45 17.49 1.08
C LEU A 280 -17.81 16.89 0.68
N GLN A 281 -18.21 17.04 -0.57
CA GLN A 281 -19.46 16.46 -1.06
C GLN A 281 -19.44 14.92 -1.02
N GLU A 282 -18.30 14.29 -1.31
CA GLU A 282 -18.14 12.84 -1.12
C GLU A 282 -18.25 12.45 0.35
N ALA A 283 -17.58 13.19 1.25
CA ALA A 283 -17.71 12.95 2.68
C ALA A 283 -19.16 13.10 3.16
N GLN A 284 -19.90 14.09 2.67
CA GLN A 284 -21.33 14.29 2.98
C GLN A 284 -22.19 13.12 2.50
N ARG A 285 -21.94 12.62 1.28
CA ARG A 285 -22.59 11.40 0.75
C ARG A 285 -22.30 10.18 1.63
N ALA A 286 -21.04 10.01 2.03
CA ALA A 286 -20.63 8.90 2.88
C ALA A 286 -21.26 8.96 4.29
N LEU A 287 -21.51 10.18 4.80
CA LEU A 287 -22.15 10.40 6.10
C LEU A 287 -23.68 10.39 6.04
N GLY A 288 -24.28 10.33 4.84
CA GLY A 288 -25.74 10.37 4.68
C GLY A 288 -26.37 11.71 5.07
N VAL A 289 -25.61 12.80 4.98
CA VAL A 289 -26.08 14.17 5.25
C VAL A 289 -26.33 14.93 3.95
N PRO A 290 -27.04 16.08 3.97
CA PRO A 290 -27.22 16.90 2.79
C PRO A 290 -25.89 17.26 2.11
N VAL A 291 -25.83 17.10 0.79
CA VAL A 291 -24.63 17.31 -0.03
C VAL A 291 -24.58 18.75 -0.53
N ASP A 292 -24.47 19.69 0.41
CA ASP A 292 -24.48 21.13 0.12
C ASP A 292 -23.07 21.73 -0.08
N GLY A 293 -22.01 20.93 0.12
CA GLY A 293 -20.63 21.38 0.04
C GLY A 293 -20.25 22.38 1.13
N ARG A 294 -20.91 22.34 2.30
CA ARG A 294 -20.67 23.25 3.43
C ARG A 294 -20.41 22.50 4.73
N TYR A 295 -19.49 23.03 5.54
CA TYR A 295 -19.21 22.54 6.89
C TYR A 295 -20.24 23.06 7.92
N GLY A 296 -21.53 22.85 7.64
CA GLY A 296 -22.62 23.25 8.53
C GLY A 296 -22.70 22.41 9.82
N PRO A 297 -23.54 22.80 10.79
CA PRO A 297 -23.70 22.08 12.06
C PRO A 297 -24.05 20.60 11.89
N VAL A 298 -24.88 20.26 10.89
CA VAL A 298 -25.26 18.89 10.57
C VAL A 298 -24.05 18.08 10.08
N THR A 299 -23.27 18.62 9.13
CA THR A 299 -22.04 17.99 8.63
C THR A 299 -21.03 17.78 9.76
N ARG A 300 -20.80 18.80 10.60
CA ARG A 300 -19.89 18.75 11.76
C ARG A 300 -20.30 17.68 12.76
N ALA A 301 -21.58 17.61 13.09
CA ALA A 301 -22.13 16.60 14.00
C ALA A 301 -21.94 15.19 13.43
N ALA A 302 -22.21 15.00 12.13
CA ALA A 302 -22.03 13.72 11.47
C ALA A 302 -20.57 13.26 11.41
N ILE A 303 -19.63 14.18 11.13
CA ILE A 303 -18.18 13.89 11.19
C ILE A 303 -17.79 13.46 12.62
N ARG A 304 -18.30 14.15 13.64
CA ARG A 304 -18.01 13.82 15.04
C ARG A 304 -18.57 12.45 15.44
N GLU A 305 -19.79 12.12 15.02
CA GLU A 305 -20.40 10.81 15.24
C GLU A 305 -19.59 9.70 14.56
N PHE A 306 -19.14 9.90 13.32
CA PHE A 306 -18.27 8.96 12.62
C PHE A 306 -16.94 8.76 13.36
N GLN A 307 -16.26 9.85 13.74
CA GLN A 307 -15.01 9.81 14.50
C GLN A 307 -15.18 9.09 15.84
N ALA A 308 -16.27 9.33 16.54
CA ALA A 308 -16.59 8.64 17.79
C ALA A 308 -16.80 7.13 17.58
N GLY A 309 -17.48 6.74 16.50
CA GLY A 309 -17.65 5.33 16.15
C GLY A 309 -16.31 4.64 15.83
N MET A 310 -15.43 5.32 15.08
CA MET A 310 -14.09 4.80 14.78
C MET A 310 -13.21 4.69 16.03
N PHE A 311 -13.26 5.67 16.94
CA PHE A 311 -12.57 5.60 18.23
C PHE A 311 -13.06 4.42 19.06
N ARG A 312 -14.38 4.18 19.15
CA ARG A 312 -14.92 3.05 19.92
C ARG A 312 -14.56 1.70 19.31
N ARG A 313 -14.41 1.65 17.98
CA ARG A 313 -13.97 0.46 17.26
C ARG A 313 -12.50 0.15 17.50
N ASP A 314 -11.62 1.14 17.31
CA ASP A 314 -10.18 1.00 17.46
C ASP A 314 -9.55 2.30 18.01
N PRO A 315 -9.45 2.43 19.34
CA PRO A 315 -8.85 3.60 19.99
C PRO A 315 -7.37 3.79 19.67
N SER A 316 -6.66 2.73 19.26
CA SER A 316 -5.22 2.78 18.98
C SER A 316 -4.94 3.46 17.64
N THR A 317 -5.80 3.19 16.66
CA THR A 317 -5.73 3.81 15.34
C THR A 317 -6.45 5.15 15.33
N TRP A 318 -7.58 5.29 16.03
CA TRP A 318 -8.38 6.50 16.10
C TRP A 318 -8.41 7.01 17.53
N PRO A 319 -7.47 7.86 17.98
CA PRO A 319 -7.43 8.33 19.35
C PRO A 319 -8.55 9.35 19.63
N ALA A 320 -8.91 9.52 20.90
CA ALA A 320 -9.98 10.45 21.32
C ALA A 320 -9.75 11.91 20.86
N SER A 321 -8.48 12.30 20.69
CA SER A 321 -8.09 13.61 20.16
C SER A 321 -8.53 13.85 18.72
N GLU A 322 -8.88 12.81 17.96
CA GLU A 322 -9.43 12.94 16.61
C GLU A 322 -10.94 13.22 16.59
N ILE A 323 -11.66 13.11 17.72
CA ILE A 323 -13.11 13.39 17.82
C ILE A 323 -13.37 14.91 17.88
N THR A 324 -13.09 15.58 16.77
CA THR A 324 -13.10 17.04 16.65
C THR A 324 -14.35 17.57 15.96
N GLY A 325 -15.01 16.74 15.14
CA GLY A 325 -16.04 17.17 14.20
C GLY A 325 -15.47 17.86 12.95
N ASN A 326 -14.15 17.87 12.78
CA ASN A 326 -13.48 18.48 11.64
C ASN A 326 -13.04 17.40 10.65
N LEU A 327 -13.15 17.68 9.35
CA LEU A 327 -12.74 16.77 8.28
C LEU A 327 -11.22 16.87 8.05
N THR A 328 -10.45 16.44 9.04
CA THR A 328 -8.98 16.46 9.04
C THR A 328 -8.40 15.05 9.19
N SER A 329 -7.09 14.93 9.05
CA SER A 329 -6.32 13.73 9.44
C SER A 329 -6.86 12.42 8.84
N ARG A 330 -7.38 11.50 9.67
CA ARG A 330 -7.90 10.20 9.18
C ARG A 330 -9.30 10.33 8.62
N ALA A 331 -10.17 11.13 9.26
CA ALA A 331 -11.52 11.39 8.76
C ALA A 331 -11.49 12.00 7.35
N GLY A 332 -10.61 12.99 7.12
CA GLY A 332 -10.43 13.63 5.81
C GLY A 332 -9.89 12.72 4.72
N ARG A 333 -9.18 11.64 5.07
CA ARG A 333 -8.73 10.63 4.10
C ARG A 333 -9.73 9.50 3.89
N THR A 334 -10.49 9.16 4.93
CA THR A 334 -11.38 8.01 4.92
C THR A 334 -12.72 8.36 4.28
N LEU A 335 -13.38 9.42 4.77
CA LEU A 335 -14.76 9.73 4.38
C LEU A 335 -14.94 10.01 2.87
N PRO A 336 -14.06 10.76 2.18
CA PRO A 336 -14.21 10.97 0.74
C PRO A 336 -14.01 9.71 -0.11
N ALA A 337 -13.33 8.69 0.43
CA ALA A 337 -13.09 7.43 -0.28
C ALA A 337 -14.19 6.39 -0.04
N LEU A 338 -15.11 6.65 0.90
CA LEU A 338 -16.21 5.75 1.20
C LEU A 338 -17.33 5.89 0.19
N LYS A 339 -17.98 4.76 -0.14
CA LYS A 339 -19.25 4.78 -0.88
C LYS A 339 -20.33 5.61 -0.15
N PRO A 340 -21.34 6.12 -0.86
CA PRO A 340 -22.50 6.76 -0.24
C PRO A 340 -23.10 5.91 0.88
N MET A 341 -23.64 6.54 1.92
CA MET A 341 -24.11 5.87 3.12
C MET A 341 -25.10 4.73 2.79
N PRO A 342 -24.74 3.47 3.09
CA PRO A 342 -25.62 2.34 2.85
C PRO A 342 -26.87 2.39 3.75
N LYS A 343 -28.01 1.94 3.24
CA LYS A 343 -29.31 1.94 3.97
C LYS A 343 -29.32 1.10 5.24
N VAL A 344 -28.36 0.17 5.39
CA VAL A 344 -28.25 -0.70 6.56
C VAL A 344 -27.84 0.07 7.82
N PHE A 345 -27.13 1.19 7.65
CA PHE A 345 -26.74 2.07 8.74
C PHE A 345 -27.74 3.23 8.87
N MET A 346 -28.11 3.56 10.11
CA MET A 346 -29.01 4.68 10.39
C MET A 346 -28.26 5.93 10.87
N SER A 347 -26.96 5.81 11.16
CA SER A 347 -26.11 6.94 11.56
C SER A 347 -24.66 6.78 11.08
N PRO A 348 -23.90 7.90 11.01
CA PRO A 348 -22.46 7.85 10.81
C PRO A 348 -21.71 7.04 11.88
N PHE A 349 -22.17 7.10 13.13
CA PHE A 349 -21.61 6.33 14.23
C PHE A 349 -21.76 4.83 13.98
N GLU A 350 -22.95 4.37 13.61
CA GLU A 350 -23.20 2.97 13.28
C GLU A 350 -22.33 2.48 12.15
N ARG A 351 -22.21 3.28 11.08
CA ARG A 351 -21.36 2.93 9.95
C ARG A 351 -19.91 2.71 10.38
N ALA A 352 -19.38 3.64 11.17
CA ALA A 352 -18.00 3.56 11.65
C ALA A 352 -17.78 2.38 12.61
N PHE A 353 -18.71 2.20 13.57
CA PHE A 353 -18.58 1.23 14.64
C PHE A 353 -18.90 -0.19 14.18
N LEU A 354 -20.04 -0.40 13.51
CA LEU A 354 -20.56 -1.71 13.10
C LEU A 354 -20.09 -2.14 11.71
N GLY A 355 -19.52 -1.26 10.91
CA GLY A 355 -19.16 -1.56 9.53
C GLY A 355 -18.11 -2.67 9.42
N ASN A 356 -18.10 -3.40 8.31
CA ASN A 356 -17.05 -4.36 7.97
C ASN A 356 -15.69 -3.65 7.85
N ASP A 357 -14.71 -4.13 8.61
CA ASP A 357 -13.30 -3.77 8.45
C ASP A 357 -12.59 -4.96 7.83
N SER A 358 -12.98 -5.29 6.61
CA SER A 358 -12.27 -6.24 5.74
C SER A 358 -10.87 -5.71 5.32
N GLY A 359 -10.28 -4.82 6.13
CA GLY A 359 -9.13 -4.00 5.83
C GLY A 359 -9.49 -2.86 4.87
N PHE A 360 -8.73 -1.78 4.96
CA PHE A 360 -8.76 -0.67 4.00
C PHE A 360 -8.44 -1.11 2.55
N LEU A 361 -7.92 -2.34 2.37
CA LEU A 361 -7.66 -2.99 1.08
C LEU A 361 -8.87 -3.70 0.48
N SER A 362 -9.98 -3.83 1.22
CA SER A 362 -11.22 -4.35 0.64
C SER A 362 -11.84 -3.30 -0.28
N ALA A 363 -12.45 -3.74 -1.38
CA ALA A 363 -13.07 -2.85 -2.35
C ALA A 363 -14.20 -1.97 -1.75
N ASN A 364 -14.71 -2.33 -0.58
CA ASN A 364 -15.87 -1.69 0.06
C ASN A 364 -15.75 -1.69 1.60
N PRO A 365 -14.87 -0.89 2.21
CA PRO A 365 -14.84 -0.78 3.66
C PRO A 365 -16.10 -0.06 4.16
N LEU A 366 -16.62 -0.50 5.32
CA LEU A 366 -17.79 0.09 5.97
C LEU A 366 -19.03 0.18 5.03
N SER A 367 -19.20 -0.80 4.14
CA SER A 367 -20.37 -0.90 3.26
C SER A 367 -21.47 -1.76 3.84
N ASP A 368 -21.11 -2.72 4.69
CA ASP A 368 -22.00 -3.72 5.27
C ASP A 368 -21.70 -3.86 6.76
N ILE A 369 -22.63 -4.43 7.53
CA ILE A 369 -22.42 -4.70 8.96
C ILE A 369 -21.47 -5.89 9.12
N ASP A 370 -20.47 -5.73 9.99
CA ASP A 370 -19.63 -6.84 10.47
C ASP A 370 -20.43 -7.70 11.46
N PRO A 371 -20.72 -8.99 11.13
CA PRO A 371 -21.50 -9.85 12.02
C PRO A 371 -20.82 -10.07 13.38
N ARG A 372 -19.48 -10.04 13.43
CA ARG A 372 -18.73 -10.25 14.68
C ARG A 372 -18.92 -9.06 15.62
N VAL A 373 -18.79 -7.86 15.07
CA VAL A 373 -18.99 -6.63 15.83
C VAL A 373 -20.46 -6.49 16.25
N LEU A 374 -21.40 -6.89 15.39
CA LEU A 374 -22.83 -6.90 15.72
C LEU A 374 -23.14 -7.78 16.93
N ASP A 375 -22.62 -9.00 16.99
CA ASP A 375 -22.85 -9.93 18.10
C ASP A 375 -22.27 -9.42 19.42
N SER A 376 -21.04 -8.87 19.37
CA SER A 376 -20.43 -8.21 20.52
C SER A 376 -21.24 -6.99 20.97
N THR A 377 -21.77 -6.22 20.02
CA THR A 377 -22.60 -5.03 20.32
C THR A 377 -23.93 -5.44 20.95
N LEU A 378 -24.59 -6.48 20.44
CA LEU A 378 -25.83 -7.01 21.03
C LEU A 378 -25.61 -7.43 22.48
N SER A 379 -24.52 -8.13 22.76
CA SER A 379 -24.12 -8.52 24.11
C SER A 379 -23.85 -7.30 24.99
N PHE A 380 -23.12 -6.31 24.48
CA PHE A 380 -22.86 -5.03 25.16
C PHE A 380 -24.15 -4.27 25.51
N LEU A 381 -25.16 -4.30 24.62
CA LEU A 381 -26.47 -3.69 24.84
C LEU A 381 -27.43 -4.59 25.68
N GLY A 382 -26.90 -5.65 26.30
CA GLY A 382 -27.62 -6.51 27.23
C GLY A 382 -28.59 -7.50 26.58
N ALA A 383 -28.37 -7.89 25.32
CA ALA A 383 -29.06 -9.04 24.73
C ALA A 383 -28.52 -10.34 25.34
N THR A 384 -29.40 -11.29 25.68
CA THR A 384 -28.98 -12.59 26.22
C THR A 384 -28.45 -13.50 25.10
N PRO A 385 -27.60 -14.50 25.41
CA PRO A 385 -27.15 -15.49 24.42
C PRO A 385 -28.30 -16.20 23.70
N ASP A 386 -29.40 -16.48 24.41
CA ASP A 386 -30.61 -17.09 23.84
C ASP A 386 -31.28 -16.16 22.82
N GLN A 387 -31.35 -14.85 23.11
CA GLN A 387 -31.90 -13.86 22.17
C GLN A 387 -31.05 -13.75 20.90
N VAL A 388 -29.72 -13.73 21.04
CA VAL A 388 -28.79 -13.67 19.89
C VAL A 388 -28.85 -14.94 19.05
N THR A 389 -29.00 -16.10 19.70
CA THR A 389 -29.12 -17.41 19.02
C THR A 389 -30.47 -17.56 18.32
N ALA A 390 -31.56 -17.08 18.95
CA ALA A 390 -32.90 -17.07 18.37
C ALA A 390 -33.02 -16.12 17.16
N ALA A 391 -32.22 -15.04 17.14
CA ALA A 391 -32.09 -14.16 15.99
C ALA A 391 -31.24 -14.80 14.88
N SER A 392 -31.87 -15.68 14.09
CA SER A 392 -31.20 -16.39 13.00
C SER A 392 -30.97 -15.45 11.80
N GLY A 393 -29.69 -15.21 11.47
CA GLY A 393 -29.28 -14.40 10.32
C GLY A 393 -29.12 -12.91 10.64
N LEU A 394 -28.56 -12.17 9.67
CA LEU A 394 -28.18 -10.77 9.84
C LEU A 394 -29.39 -9.86 10.11
N ASP A 395 -30.46 -10.00 9.33
CA ASP A 395 -31.65 -9.15 9.45
C ASP A 395 -32.34 -9.29 10.81
N ALA A 396 -32.47 -10.52 11.32
CA ALA A 396 -33.04 -10.79 12.63
C ALA A 396 -32.19 -10.17 13.75
N ARG A 397 -30.86 -10.22 13.61
CA ARG A 397 -29.92 -9.61 14.57
C ARG A 397 -29.94 -8.09 14.52
N ILE A 398 -30.09 -7.50 13.33
CA ILE A 398 -30.31 -6.05 13.18
C ILE A 398 -31.63 -5.67 13.84
N ALA A 399 -32.72 -6.40 13.61
CA ALA A 399 -34.00 -6.13 14.25
C ALA A 399 -33.91 -6.20 15.78
N LEU A 400 -33.20 -7.20 16.32
CA LEU A 400 -32.91 -7.30 17.75
C LEU A 400 -32.10 -6.10 18.24
N LEU A 401 -31.05 -5.70 17.51
CA LEU A 401 -30.24 -4.52 17.83
C LEU A 401 -31.11 -3.27 17.94
N ARG A 402 -32.00 -3.03 16.96
CA ARG A 402 -32.93 -1.90 16.95
C ARG A 402 -33.85 -1.89 18.16
N ALA A 403 -34.45 -3.04 18.49
CA ALA A 403 -35.31 -3.18 19.66
C ALA A 403 -34.56 -2.88 20.97
N ARG A 404 -33.31 -3.37 21.11
CA ARG A 404 -32.45 -3.09 22.27
C ARG A 404 -32.11 -1.61 22.38
N ILE A 405 -31.76 -0.97 21.28
CA ILE A 405 -31.45 0.47 21.24
C ILE A 405 -32.64 1.30 21.73
N THR A 406 -33.85 1.03 21.22
CA THR A 406 -35.05 1.78 21.62
C THR A 406 -35.32 1.64 23.11
N LYS A 407 -35.23 0.42 23.65
CA LYS A 407 -35.40 0.18 25.09
C LYS A 407 -34.36 0.92 25.93
N LEU A 408 -33.08 0.85 25.55
CA LEU A 408 -32.02 1.50 26.32
C LEU A 408 -32.14 3.03 26.28
N ARG A 409 -32.62 3.62 25.18
CA ARG A 409 -32.88 5.06 25.16
C ARG A 409 -33.93 5.47 26.17
N GLU A 410 -34.99 4.69 26.33
CA GLU A 410 -36.00 4.89 27.36
C GLU A 410 -35.39 4.74 28.77
N ASP A 411 -34.66 3.65 29.01
CA ASP A 411 -34.02 3.36 30.31
C ASP A 411 -33.04 4.49 30.73
N PHE A 412 -32.26 5.01 29.77
CA PHE A 412 -31.30 6.10 29.99
C PHE A 412 -31.88 7.52 29.84
N LYS A 413 -33.19 7.66 29.60
CA LYS A 413 -33.88 8.95 29.40
C LYS A 413 -33.22 9.81 28.30
N LEU A 414 -32.78 9.17 27.23
CA LEU A 414 -32.18 9.84 26.07
C LEU A 414 -33.27 10.33 25.09
N PRO A 415 -32.94 11.26 24.18
CA PRO A 415 -33.90 11.74 23.18
C PRO A 415 -34.49 10.58 22.37
N MET A 416 -35.82 10.48 22.39
CA MET A 416 -36.60 9.42 21.73
C MET A 416 -36.89 9.70 20.25
N ASP A 417 -36.73 10.96 19.81
CA ASP A 417 -36.82 11.39 18.42
C ASP A 417 -35.79 10.68 17.52
N LYS A 418 -34.70 10.19 18.09
CA LYS A 418 -33.69 9.37 17.41
C LYS A 418 -34.06 7.88 17.30
N GLY A 419 -35.15 7.43 17.91
CA GLY A 419 -35.70 6.08 17.73
C GLY A 419 -34.68 4.95 17.90
N ALA A 420 -34.53 4.09 16.88
CA ALA A 420 -33.66 2.92 16.90
C ALA A 420 -32.20 3.19 16.45
N ILE A 421 -31.77 4.46 16.47
CA ILE A 421 -30.42 4.86 16.05
C ILE A 421 -29.43 4.64 17.21
N LEU A 422 -28.36 3.91 16.94
CA LEU A 422 -27.16 3.88 17.78
C LEU A 422 -26.30 5.11 17.43
N ASP A 423 -26.08 5.96 18.43
CA ASP A 423 -25.23 7.14 18.32
C ASP A 423 -24.22 7.16 19.48
N ALA A 424 -23.28 8.11 19.43
CA ALA A 424 -22.25 8.24 20.44
C ALA A 424 -22.83 8.51 21.84
N ALA A 425 -23.97 9.20 21.93
CA ALA A 425 -24.63 9.52 23.19
C ALA A 425 -25.20 8.27 23.88
N LEU A 426 -25.93 7.43 23.15
CA LEU A 426 -26.42 6.16 23.65
C LEU A 426 -25.26 5.23 24.02
N TYR A 427 -24.27 5.10 23.15
CA TYR A 427 -23.10 4.27 23.43
C TYR A 427 -22.42 4.71 24.73
N LYS A 428 -22.20 6.02 24.92
CA LYS A 428 -21.59 6.56 26.13
C LYS A 428 -22.44 6.28 27.37
N ALA A 429 -23.76 6.43 27.28
CA ALA A 429 -24.65 6.16 28.40
C ALA A 429 -24.59 4.69 28.85
N VAL A 430 -24.63 3.75 27.90
CA VAL A 430 -24.49 2.31 28.17
C VAL A 430 -23.09 1.99 28.71
N TRP A 431 -22.04 2.57 28.11
CA TRP A 431 -20.66 2.32 28.51
C TRP A 431 -20.37 2.76 29.94
N ARG A 432 -20.90 3.92 30.35
CA ARG A 432 -20.74 4.44 31.72
C ARG A 432 -21.26 3.48 32.79
N ASP A 433 -22.35 2.78 32.50
CA ASP A 433 -23.01 1.86 33.43
C ASP A 433 -22.60 0.40 33.20
N SER A 434 -21.73 0.16 32.20
CA SER A 434 -21.24 -1.18 31.86
C SER A 434 -20.25 -1.69 32.90
N PRO A 435 -20.34 -2.97 33.32
CA PRO A 435 -19.33 -3.59 34.18
C PRO A 435 -17.94 -3.66 33.55
N MET A 436 -17.84 -3.49 32.22
CA MET A 436 -16.56 -3.42 31.50
C MET A 436 -15.84 -2.08 31.67
N ASN A 437 -16.52 -1.04 32.16
CA ASN A 437 -15.91 0.25 32.47
C ASN A 437 -15.31 0.25 33.89
N VAL A 438 -14.25 -0.55 34.07
CA VAL A 438 -13.62 -0.82 35.37
C VAL A 438 -13.14 0.45 36.08
N HIS A 439 -12.76 1.46 35.31
CA HIS A 439 -12.23 2.72 35.85
C HIS A 439 -13.29 3.82 36.01
N LYS A 440 -14.51 3.64 35.48
CA LYS A 440 -15.54 4.69 35.37
C LYS A 440 -14.99 6.01 34.79
N THR A 441 -13.90 5.96 34.03
CA THR A 441 -13.27 7.11 33.42
C THR A 441 -13.77 7.24 31.99
N ASP A 442 -14.82 8.04 31.80
CA ASP A 442 -15.27 8.62 30.51
C ASP A 442 -16.40 9.66 30.70
#